data_AF-A0A124INS5-F1
#
_entry.id   AF-A0A124INS5-F1
#
_cell.length_a   1.000
_cell.length_b   1.000
_cell.length_c   1.000
_cell.angle_alpha   90.00
_cell.angle_beta   90.00
_cell.angle_gamma   90.00
#
_symmetry.space_group_name_H-M   'P 1'
#
loop_
_entity.id
_entity.type
_entity.pdbx_description
1 polymer ?
#
loop_
_entity_poly.entity_id
_entity_poly.type
_entity_poly.pdbx_seq_one_letter_code
_entity_poly.pdbx_strand_id
1 'polypeptide(L)'
;MEHVYDSQGRLQGYVDGDVIYDGWNRVAGYTDGYMVYDAYSNPMAYVGDGYVYGMDGIPMGYYSGYRLYDMSGSYLGYGNQGFRGLLGSVLLLLLLRRFFRRRRRRRFGFGF
;
A
#
# COMPACT_ATOMS: atom_id res chain seq x y z
N MET A 1 -0.66 -10.43 13.95
CA MET A 1 -1.62 -10.53 12.85
C MET A 1 -2.63 -9.39 12.86
N GLU A 2 -2.68 -8.63 11.77
CA GLU A 2 -3.65 -7.56 11.54
C GLU A 2 -4.26 -7.71 10.14
N HIS A 3 -5.59 -7.64 10.06
CA HIS A 3 -6.33 -7.83 8.82
C HIS A 3 -6.63 -6.51 8.13
N VAL A 4 -6.49 -6.51 6.81
CA VAL A 4 -6.73 -5.35 5.95
C VAL A 4 -8.02 -5.55 5.18
N TYR A 5 -8.96 -4.63 5.37
CA TYR A 5 -10.25 -4.63 4.70
C TYR A 5 -10.37 -3.44 3.78
N ASP A 6 -10.99 -3.62 2.61
CA ASP A 6 -11.35 -2.50 1.74
C ASP A 6 -12.52 -1.67 2.29
N SER A 7 -12.84 -0.59 1.60
CA SER A 7 -13.98 0.27 1.92
C SER A 7 -15.35 -0.46 1.89
N GLN A 8 -15.43 -1.64 1.29
CA GLN A 8 -16.61 -2.51 1.28
C GLN A 8 -16.55 -3.61 2.36
N GLY A 9 -15.53 -3.60 3.23
CA GLY A 9 -15.35 -4.60 4.28
C GLY A 9 -14.80 -5.94 3.78
N ARG A 10 -14.26 -6.01 2.56
CA ARG A 10 -13.69 -7.27 2.03
C ARG A 10 -12.23 -7.38 2.45
N LEU A 11 -11.86 -8.55 2.97
CA LEU A 11 -10.47 -8.87 3.31
C LEU A 11 -9.61 -8.84 2.04
N GLN A 12 -8.68 -7.89 1.96
CA GLN A 12 -7.72 -7.79 0.86
C GLN A 12 -6.39 -8.48 1.19
N GLY A 13 -6.06 -8.56 2.47
CA GLY A 13 -4.84 -9.19 2.96
C GLY A 13 -4.69 -9.03 4.45
N TYR A 14 -3.55 -9.44 4.97
CA TYR A 14 -3.22 -9.27 6.38
C TYR A 14 -1.72 -9.14 6.54
N VAL A 15 -1.30 -8.48 7.61
CA VAL A 15 0.10 -8.35 8.00
C VAL A 15 0.31 -9.20 9.24
N ASP A 16 1.34 -10.04 9.22
CA ASP A 16 1.76 -10.79 10.39
C ASP A 16 3.23 -10.54 10.70
N GLY A 17 3.46 -9.80 11.79
CA GLY A 17 4.78 -9.23 12.09
C GLY A 17 5.20 -8.27 10.98
N ASP A 18 6.28 -8.64 10.29
CA ASP A 18 6.89 -7.88 9.20
C ASP A 18 6.56 -8.47 7.82
N VAL A 19 5.72 -9.52 7.78
CA VAL A 19 5.35 -10.22 6.55
C VAL A 19 3.95 -9.81 6.14
N ILE A 20 3.83 -9.46 4.86
CA ILE A 20 2.56 -9.09 4.26
C ILE A 20 2.03 -10.27 3.48
N TYR A 21 0.78 -10.63 3.74
CA TYR A 21 0.04 -11.64 3.02
C TYR A 21 -1.12 -11.03 2.24
N ASP A 22 -1.39 -11.57 1.05
CA ASP A 22 -2.63 -11.31 0.31
C ASP A 22 -3.82 -12.05 0.95
N GLY A 23 -5.05 -11.76 0.51
CA GLY A 23 -6.26 -12.46 0.96
C GLY A 23 -6.30 -13.96 0.65
N TRP A 24 -5.26 -14.51 0.00
CA TRP A 24 -5.08 -15.93 -0.32
C TRP A 24 -3.96 -16.58 0.51
N ASN A 25 -3.52 -15.93 1.60
CA ASN A 25 -2.40 -16.36 2.45
C ASN A 25 -1.05 -16.48 1.71
N ARG A 26 -0.85 -15.76 0.60
CA ARG A 26 0.44 -15.72 -0.10
C ARG A 26 1.21 -14.47 0.29
N VAL A 27 2.53 -14.62 0.45
CA VAL A 27 3.40 -13.47 0.73
C VAL A 27 3.34 -12.48 -0.44
N ALA A 28 2.75 -11.32 -0.18
CA ALA A 28 2.67 -10.22 -1.13
C ALA A 28 3.85 -9.26 -0.99
N GLY A 29 4.46 -9.22 0.20
CA GLY A 29 5.60 -8.36 0.48
C GLY A 29 6.06 -8.43 1.93
N TYR A 30 6.87 -7.46 2.31
CA TYR A 30 7.37 -7.30 3.68
C TYR A 30 7.22 -5.85 4.11
N THR A 31 7.19 -5.58 5.41
CA THR A 31 7.17 -4.22 5.93
C THR A 31 7.94 -4.13 7.23
N ASP A 32 8.67 -3.02 7.41
CA ASP A 32 9.41 -2.71 8.62
C ASP A 32 8.70 -1.61 9.45
N GLY A 33 7.37 -1.54 9.33
CA GLY A 33 6.56 -0.51 9.99
C GLY A 33 6.54 0.83 9.28
N TYR A 34 7.68 1.31 8.78
CA TYR A 34 7.78 2.59 8.08
C TYR A 34 7.84 2.44 6.56
N MET A 35 8.36 1.30 6.12
CA MET A 35 8.64 1.03 4.72
C MET A 35 7.96 -0.28 4.32
N VAL A 36 7.44 -0.31 3.11
CA VAL A 36 6.82 -1.50 2.52
C VAL A 36 7.69 -1.94 1.35
N TYR A 37 7.97 -3.24 1.34
CA TYR A 37 8.78 -3.94 0.37
C TYR A 37 7.91 -4.94 -0.40
N ASP A 38 8.28 -5.24 -1.64
CA ASP A 38 7.68 -6.32 -2.40
C ASP A 38 8.14 -7.69 -1.91
N ALA A 39 7.63 -8.77 -2.52
CA ALA A 39 8.01 -10.14 -2.19
C ALA A 39 9.51 -10.45 -2.44
N TYR A 40 10.23 -9.59 -3.18
CA TYR A 40 11.67 -9.66 -3.43
C TYR A 40 12.46 -8.68 -2.55
N SER A 41 11.84 -8.14 -1.50
CA SER A 41 12.44 -7.15 -0.60
C SER A 41 12.83 -5.83 -1.28
N ASN A 42 12.27 -5.51 -2.44
CA ASN A 42 12.47 -4.20 -3.05
C ASN A 42 11.54 -3.18 -2.40
N PRO A 43 12.04 -2.02 -1.99
CA PRO A 43 11.21 -1.00 -1.37
C PRO A 43 10.19 -0.49 -2.40
N MET A 44 8.92 -0.44 -2.01
CA MET A 44 7.79 -0.03 -2.85
C MET A 44 7.20 1.31 -2.43
N ALA A 45 7.02 1.48 -1.12
CA ALA A 45 6.43 2.67 -0.53
C ALA A 45 6.97 2.89 0.88
N TYR A 46 6.89 4.11 1.37
CA TYR A 46 7.20 4.47 2.75
C TYR A 46 6.15 5.43 3.30
N VAL A 47 5.97 5.42 4.61
CA VAL A 47 5.07 6.34 5.31
C VAL A 47 5.92 7.41 5.97
N GLY A 48 5.58 8.67 5.75
CA GLY A 48 6.17 9.81 6.44
C GLY A 48 5.15 10.93 6.59
N ASP A 49 5.20 11.68 7.71
CA ASP A 49 4.40 12.89 7.93
C ASP A 49 2.88 12.75 7.75
N GLY A 50 2.33 11.54 7.95
CA GLY A 50 0.89 11.28 7.73
C GLY A 50 0.51 11.13 6.25
N TYR A 51 1.50 10.89 5.38
CA TYR A 51 1.35 10.58 3.97
C TYR A 51 2.04 9.25 3.64
N VAL A 52 1.53 8.57 2.61
CA VAL A 52 2.20 7.43 1.98
C VAL A 52 2.93 7.97 0.78
N TYR A 53 4.22 7.72 0.65
CA TYR A 53 5.01 8.05 -0.52
C TYR A 53 5.43 6.78 -1.26
N GLY A 54 5.46 6.84 -2.58
CA GLY A 54 6.17 5.84 -3.37
C GLY A 54 7.68 6.06 -3.29
N MET A 55 8.48 5.08 -3.72
CA MET A 55 9.94 5.28 -3.84
C MET A 55 10.36 6.38 -4.82
N ASP A 56 9.44 6.84 -5.65
CA ASP A 56 9.60 8.01 -6.52
C ASP A 56 9.41 9.35 -5.77
N GLY A 57 9.14 9.32 -4.46
CA GLY A 57 8.88 10.49 -3.63
C GLY A 57 7.50 11.10 -3.88
N ILE A 58 6.65 10.44 -4.68
CA ILE A 58 5.32 10.95 -4.99
C ILE A 58 4.36 10.49 -3.88
N PRO A 59 3.63 11.41 -3.23
CA PRO A 59 2.61 11.03 -2.27
C PRO A 59 1.52 10.25 -3.00
N MET A 60 1.26 9.05 -2.50
CA MET A 60 0.35 8.07 -3.05
C MET A 60 -1.04 8.16 -2.42
N GLY A 61 -1.09 8.65 -1.19
CA GLY A 61 -2.29 8.83 -0.38
C GLY A 61 -1.95 9.50 0.95
N TYR A 62 -2.97 9.88 1.69
CA TYR A 62 -2.83 10.58 2.96
C TYR A 62 -3.79 10.01 4.00
N TYR A 63 -3.39 10.15 5.27
CA TYR A 63 -4.19 9.71 6.40
C TYR A 63 -4.95 10.88 7.01
N SER A 64 -6.20 10.64 7.36
CA SER A 64 -6.98 11.53 8.22
C SER A 64 -7.53 10.71 9.38
N GLY A 65 -6.86 10.84 10.54
CA GLY A 65 -7.11 9.99 11.71
C GLY A 65 -6.80 8.52 11.40
N TYR A 66 -7.82 7.65 11.45
CA TYR A 66 -7.71 6.21 11.17
C TYR A 66 -8.12 5.84 9.74
N ARG A 67 -8.43 6.83 8.90
CA ARG A 67 -8.93 6.65 7.53
C ARG A 67 -7.85 7.04 6.53
N LEU A 68 -7.68 6.21 5.52
CA LEU A 68 -6.78 6.44 4.40
C LEU A 68 -7.56 6.92 3.19
N TYR A 69 -7.02 7.96 2.56
CA TYR A 69 -7.53 8.55 1.33
C TYR A 69 -6.46 8.53 0.25
N ASP A 70 -6.87 8.44 -1.01
CA ASP A 70 -5.96 8.72 -2.13
C ASP A 70 -5.73 10.23 -2.28
N MET A 71 -4.80 10.63 -3.15
CA MET A 71 -4.52 12.05 -3.41
C MET A 71 -5.66 12.82 -4.08
N SER A 72 -6.66 12.13 -4.62
CA SER A 72 -7.91 12.69 -5.15
C SER A 72 -9.00 12.81 -4.08
N GLY A 73 -8.73 12.41 -2.83
CA GLY A 73 -9.69 12.42 -1.73
C GLY A 73 -10.63 11.22 -1.70
N SER A 74 -10.37 10.19 -2.51
CA SER A 74 -11.17 8.97 -2.50
C SER A 74 -10.83 8.13 -1.28
N TYR A 75 -11.85 7.73 -0.53
CA TYR A 75 -11.66 6.84 0.62
C TYR A 75 -11.21 5.45 0.16
N LEU A 76 -10.01 5.06 0.60
CA LEU A 76 -9.43 3.78 0.27
C LEU A 76 -9.81 2.73 1.32
N GLY A 77 -9.63 3.06 2.60
CA GLY A 77 -9.99 2.16 3.69
C GLY A 77 -9.64 2.73 5.06
N TYR A 78 -9.73 1.89 6.09
CA TYR A 78 -9.41 2.28 7.46
C TYR A 78 -8.47 1.25 8.12
N GLY A 79 -7.58 1.74 8.97
CA GLY A 79 -6.71 0.92 9.81
C GLY A 79 -7.36 0.69 11.17
N ASN A 80 -7.36 -0.55 11.67
CA ASN A 80 -8.15 -0.91 12.85
C ASN A 80 -7.45 -0.64 14.19
N GLN A 81 -6.17 -0.23 14.22
CA GLN A 81 -5.46 0.18 15.43
C GLN A 81 -4.09 0.81 15.11
N GLY A 82 -3.92 2.11 15.36
CA GLY A 82 -2.62 2.78 15.41
C GLY A 82 -1.74 2.66 14.14
N PHE A 83 -0.42 2.78 14.34
CA PHE A 83 0.62 2.74 13.30
C PHE A 83 0.59 1.45 12.45
N ARG A 84 0.09 0.33 13.00
CA ARG A 84 -0.05 -0.91 12.24
C ARG A 84 -1.30 -0.93 11.36
N GLY A 85 -2.39 -0.28 11.78
CA GLY A 85 -3.53 -0.02 10.90
C GLY A 85 -3.18 0.87 9.71
N LEU A 86 -2.23 1.78 9.94
CA LEU A 86 -1.65 2.65 8.94
C LEU A 86 -0.93 1.83 7.85
N LEU A 87 -0.15 0.80 8.26
CA LEU A 87 0.42 -0.20 7.35
C LEU A 87 -0.64 -0.98 6.59
N GLY A 88 -1.70 -1.41 7.28
CA GLY A 88 -2.81 -2.09 6.64
C GLY A 88 -3.43 -1.23 5.54
N SER A 89 -3.53 0.08 5.77
CA SER A 89 -4.00 1.00 4.74
C SER A 89 -2.97 1.18 3.61
N VAL A 90 -1.66 1.29 3.88
CA VAL A 90 -0.62 1.25 2.82
C VAL A 90 -0.76 -0.02 1.98
N LEU A 91 -0.98 -1.14 2.66
CA LEU A 91 -1.20 -2.44 2.05
C LEU A 91 -2.35 -2.41 1.07
N LEU A 92 -3.47 -1.87 1.55
CA LEU A 92 -4.67 -1.70 0.75
C LEU A 92 -4.37 -0.86 -0.48
N LEU A 93 -3.65 0.25 -0.30
CA LEU A 93 -3.27 1.16 -1.38
C LEU A 93 -2.37 0.47 -2.41
N LEU A 94 -1.42 -0.36 -1.97
CA LEU A 94 -0.54 -1.15 -2.84
C LEU A 94 -1.30 -2.28 -3.55
N LEU A 95 -2.20 -2.98 -2.87
CA LEU A 95 -3.05 -4.04 -3.43
C LEU A 95 -4.05 -3.46 -4.46
N LEU A 96 -4.74 -2.36 -4.13
CA LEU A 96 -5.64 -1.67 -5.06
C LEU A 96 -4.88 -1.14 -6.28
N ARG A 97 -3.68 -0.58 -6.07
CA ARG A 97 -2.83 -0.13 -7.18
C ARG A 97 -2.23 -1.26 -8.00
N ARG A 98 -2.05 -2.47 -7.45
CA ARG A 98 -1.67 -3.65 -8.25
C ARG A 98 -2.72 -3.96 -9.32
N PHE A 99 -3.98 -3.60 -9.08
CA PHE A 99 -5.04 -3.64 -10.10
C PHE A 99 -4.92 -2.49 -11.14
N PHE A 100 -4.39 -1.32 -10.75
CA PHE A 100 -4.20 -0.18 -11.66
C PHE A 100 -2.84 -0.11 -12.38
N ARG A 101 -1.85 -0.95 -12.03
CA ARG A 101 -0.62 -1.10 -12.82
C ARG A 101 -0.82 -2.03 -14.01
N ARG A 102 -1.72 -1.63 -14.93
CA ARG A 102 -1.40 -1.77 -16.36
C ARG A 102 -0.19 -0.88 -16.61
N ARG A 103 0.97 -1.55 -16.55
CA ARG A 103 2.29 -1.08 -16.94
C ARG A 103 2.20 -0.44 -18.34
N ARG A 104 1.81 0.83 -18.45
CA ARG A 104 2.26 1.67 -19.59
C ARG A 104 3.75 1.85 -19.38
N ARG A 105 4.53 0.87 -19.83
CA ARG A 105 5.94 1.08 -20.17
C ARG A 105 5.95 2.29 -21.09
N ARG A 106 6.49 3.41 -20.60
CA ARG A 106 6.96 4.50 -21.45
C ARG A 106 8.00 3.88 -22.39
N ARG A 107 7.61 3.59 -23.64
CA ARG A 107 8.56 3.46 -24.74
C ARG A 107 9.06 4.87 -25.01
N PHE A 108 10.19 5.25 -24.43
CA PHE A 108 11.04 6.26 -25.05
C PHE A 108 11.68 5.57 -26.27
N GLY A 109 11.17 5.85 -27.45
CA GLY A 109 11.86 5.58 -28.70
C GLY A 109 12.55 6.86 -29.14
N PHE A 110 13.86 6.95 -28.96
CA PHE A 110 14.70 7.81 -29.80
C PHE A 110 14.88 7.06 -31.12
N GLY A 111 14.35 7.63 -32.20
CA GLY A 111 14.63 7.22 -33.58
C GLY A 111 15.51 8.30 -34.21
N PHE A 112 16.58 7.83 -34.83
CA PHE A 112 17.67 8.56 -35.48
C PHE A 112 17.20 9.28 -36.75
#